data_AF-M3T9A1-F1
#
_entry.id   AF-M3T9A1-F1
#
_cell.length_a   1.000
_cell.length_b   1.000
_cell.length_c   1.000
_cell.angle_alpha   90.00
_cell.angle_beta   90.00
_cell.angle_gamma   90.00
#
_symmetry.space_group_name_H-M   'P 1'
#
loop_
_entity.id
_entity.type
_entity.pdbx_description
1 polymer ?
#
loop_
_entity_poly.entity_id
_entity_poly.type
_entity_poly.pdbx_seq_one_letter_code
_entity_poly.pdbx_strand_id
1 'polypeptide(L)'
;MADPNIHHESHGNHPMSLLAFVLLLAGGALSALWIVTLADLPEGRTMNITYGVLALGCLVSAALIFRHLTTHLHHSPVMPDNTQSEIDRYLAKVR
;
A
#
# COMPACT_ATOMS: atom_id res chain seq x y z
N MET A 1 -33.43 18.74 11.51
CA MET A 1 -33.59 18.57 10.04
C MET A 1 -32.23 18.17 9.52
N ALA A 2 -32.08 16.95 9.00
CA ALA A 2 -30.80 16.47 8.48
C ALA A 2 -30.50 17.17 7.15
N ASP A 3 -29.30 17.73 7.02
CA ASP A 3 -28.84 18.45 5.83
C ASP A 3 -28.74 17.49 4.63
N PRO A 4 -29.41 17.75 3.49
CA PRO A 4 -29.41 16.84 2.34
C PRO A 4 -28.07 16.79 1.58
N ASN A 5 -27.08 17.62 1.94
CA ASN A 5 -25.78 17.69 1.29
C ASN A 5 -24.65 16.97 2.06
N ILE A 6 -24.92 15.80 2.64
CA ILE A 6 -23.82 14.92 3.06
C ILE A 6 -23.22 14.28 1.80
N HIS A 7 -22.35 15.03 1.13
CA HIS A 7 -21.45 14.48 0.11
C HIS A 7 -20.62 13.41 0.81
N HIS A 8 -20.75 12.15 0.40
CA HIS A 8 -19.86 11.10 0.86
C HIS A 8 -18.47 11.41 0.30
N GLU A 9 -17.66 12.16 1.05
CA GLU A 9 -16.22 12.25 0.81
C GLU A 9 -15.69 10.82 0.98
N SER A 10 -15.28 10.19 -0.13
CA SER A 10 -14.62 8.91 -0.12
C SER A 10 -13.33 9.08 0.68
N HIS A 11 -13.34 8.68 1.94
CA HIS A 11 -12.23 8.88 2.86
C HIS A 11 -10.97 8.21 2.26
N GLY A 12 -9.82 8.88 2.33
CA GLY A 12 -8.54 8.49 1.70
C GLY A 12 -7.95 7.13 2.11
N ASN A 13 -8.66 6.34 2.92
CA ASN A 13 -8.29 4.96 3.21
C ASN A 13 -8.79 4.03 2.08
N HIS A 14 -8.02 3.95 1.00
CA HIS A 14 -8.29 2.94 -0.01
C HIS A 14 -7.87 1.56 0.52
N PRO A 15 -8.77 0.57 0.63
CA PRO A 15 -8.41 -0.79 1.05
C PRO A 15 -7.32 -1.41 0.17
N MET A 16 -7.20 -0.92 -1.06
CA MET A 16 -6.15 -1.28 -2.00
C MET A 16 -4.76 -0.76 -1.60
N SER A 17 -4.66 0.38 -0.91
CA SER A 17 -3.42 0.90 -0.33
C SER A 17 -2.91 -0.01 0.78
N LEU A 18 -3.81 -0.46 1.66
CA LEU A 18 -3.49 -1.43 2.70
C LEU A 18 -3.01 -2.76 2.09
N LEU A 19 -3.69 -3.24 1.05
CA LEU A 19 -3.27 -4.45 0.34
C LEU A 19 -1.87 -4.29 -0.26
N ALA A 20 -1.59 -3.17 -0.93
CA ALA A 20 -0.27 -2.88 -1.48
C ALA A 20 0.82 -2.84 -0.40
N PHE A 21 0.51 -2.27 0.77
CA PHE A 21 1.41 -2.26 1.92
C PHE A 21 1.69 -3.67 2.46
N VAL A 22 0.67 -4.51 2.60
CA VAL A 22 0.84 -5.90 3.02
C VAL A 22 1.67 -6.68 2.00
N LEU A 23 1.42 -6.49 0.70
CA LEU A 23 2.24 -7.11 -0.35
C LEU A 23 3.69 -6.64 -0.30
N LEU A 24 3.95 -5.37 0.00
CA LEU A 24 5.30 -4.85 0.16
C LEU A 24 6.03 -5.55 1.32
N LEU A 25 5.36 -5.67 2.48
CA LEU A 25 5.94 -6.35 3.65
C LEU A 25 6.17 -7.85 3.38
N ALA A 26 5.19 -8.53 2.79
CA ALA A 26 5.32 -9.94 2.42
C ALA A 26 6.44 -10.14 1.39
N GLY A 27 6.50 -9.29 0.36
CA GLY A 27 7.55 -9.30 -0.64
C GLY A 27 8.94 -9.10 -0.03
N GLY A 28 9.10 -8.15 0.90
CA GLY A 28 10.35 -7.94 1.63
C GLY A 28 10.77 -9.14 2.49
N ALA A 29 9.83 -9.75 3.22
CA ALA A 29 10.09 -10.96 4.00
C ALA A 29 10.50 -12.15 3.11
N LEU A 30 9.83 -12.33 1.97
CA LEU A 30 10.16 -13.35 0.98
C LEU A 30 11.51 -13.07 0.30
N SER A 31 11.88 -11.81 0.06
CA SER A 31 13.21 -11.45 -0.42
C SER A 31 14.31 -11.84 0.57
N ALA A 32 14.07 -11.67 1.88
CA ALA A 32 15.02 -12.13 2.89
C ALA A 32 15.20 -13.65 2.85
N LEU A 33 14.10 -14.41 2.77
CA LEU A 33 14.16 -15.88 2.62
C LEU A 33 14.83 -16.31 1.31
N TRP A 34 14.63 -15.55 0.23
CA TRP A 34 15.31 -15.80 -1.04
C TRP A 34 16.83 -15.65 -0.90
N ILE A 35 17.29 -14.60 -0.20
CA ILE A 35 18.73 -14.39 0.07
C ILE A 35 19.29 -15.54 0.92
N VAL A 36 18.56 -15.99 1.95
CA VAL A 36 18.99 -17.13 2.78
C VAL A 36 19.14 -18.39 1.92
N THR A 37 18.15 -18.70 1.10
CA THR A 37 18.19 -19.91 0.25
C THR A 37 19.20 -19.83 -0.91
N LEU A 38 19.75 -18.65 -1.22
CA LEU A 38 20.90 -18.55 -2.15
C LEU A 38 22.16 -19.17 -1.54
N ALA A 39 22.31 -19.12 -0.22
CA ALA A 39 23.47 -19.69 0.47
C ALA A 39 23.47 -21.24 0.45
N ASP A 40 22.29 -21.86 0.36
CA ASP A 40 22.11 -23.32 0.34
C ASP A 40 22.18 -23.94 -1.07
N LEU A 41 22.61 -23.17 -2.07
CA LEU A 41 22.76 -23.69 -3.43
C LEU A 41 23.98 -24.64 -3.53
N PRO A 42 23.86 -25.78 -4.23
CA PRO A 42 22.76 -26.14 -5.15
C PRO A 42 21.59 -26.91 -4.51
N GLU A 43 21.71 -27.38 -3.27
CA GLU A 43 20.76 -28.30 -2.62
C GLU A 43 19.37 -27.65 -2.43
N GLY A 44 19.34 -26.35 -2.12
CA GLY A 44 18.12 -25.55 -1.93
C GLY A 44 17.48 -24.96 -3.20
N ARG A 45 17.88 -25.41 -4.41
CA ARG A 45 17.49 -24.75 -5.69
C ARG A 45 15.99 -24.51 -5.84
N THR A 46 15.16 -25.49 -5.50
CA THR A 46 13.70 -25.36 -5.64
C THR A 46 13.16 -24.25 -4.74
N MET A 47 13.56 -24.24 -3.46
CA MET A 47 13.13 -23.21 -2.50
C MET A 47 13.64 -21.83 -2.90
N ASN A 48 14.87 -21.75 -3.42
CA ASN A 48 15.44 -20.51 -3.94
C ASN A 48 14.57 -19.90 -5.04
N ILE A 49 14.20 -20.70 -6.04
CA ILE A 49 13.35 -20.24 -7.15
C ILE A 49 11.97 -19.84 -6.62
N THR A 50 11.37 -20.63 -5.72
CA THR A 50 10.05 -20.34 -5.16
C THR A 50 10.03 -19.01 -4.42
N TYR A 51 10.97 -18.77 -3.49
CA TYR A 51 11.01 -17.51 -2.75
C TYR A 51 11.36 -16.32 -3.66
N GLY A 52 12.23 -16.50 -4.65
CA GLY A 52 12.54 -15.46 -5.63
C GLY A 52 11.33 -15.03 -6.45
N VAL A 53 10.56 -16.00 -6.98
CA VAL A 53 9.35 -15.72 -7.76
C VAL A 53 8.26 -15.06 -6.90
N LEU A 54 8.03 -15.56 -5.68
CA LEU A 54 7.03 -14.99 -4.78
C LEU A 54 7.41 -13.57 -4.36
N ALA A 55 8.67 -13.34 -3.98
CA ALA A 55 9.17 -12.02 -3.63
C ALA A 55 8.98 -11.03 -4.78
N LEU A 56 9.40 -11.41 -5.99
CA LEU A 56 9.25 -10.58 -7.18
C LEU A 56 7.78 -10.26 -7.47
N GLY A 57 6.91 -11.27 -7.42
CA GLY A 57 5.47 -11.10 -7.63
C GLY A 57 4.85 -10.10 -6.66
N CYS A 58 5.11 -10.27 -5.36
CA CYS A 58 4.60 -9.37 -4.32
C CYS A 58 5.10 -7.93 -4.50
N LEU A 59 6.40 -7.73 -4.75
CA LEU A 59 6.99 -6.40 -4.89
C LEU A 59 6.49 -5.67 -6.15
N VAL A 60 6.42 -6.38 -7.29
CA VAL A 60 5.91 -5.80 -8.55
C VAL A 60 4.44 -5.44 -8.42
N SER A 61 3.62 -6.33 -7.86
CA SER A 61 2.20 -6.05 -7.64
C SER A 61 1.98 -4.88 -6.68
N ALA A 62 2.72 -4.80 -5.57
CA ALA A 62 2.66 -3.65 -4.66
C ALA A 62 3.01 -2.34 -5.39
N ALA A 63 4.09 -2.33 -6.16
CA ALA A 63 4.53 -1.15 -6.92
C ALA A 63 3.49 -0.69 -7.95
N LEU A 64 2.86 -1.63 -8.65
CA LEU A 64 1.80 -1.31 -9.62
C LEU A 64 0.56 -0.72 -8.94
N ILE A 65 0.13 -1.29 -7.81
CA ILE A 65 -1.02 -0.77 -7.06
C ILE A 65 -0.72 0.64 -6.54
N PHE A 66 0.42 0.84 -5.88
CA PHE A 66 0.80 2.17 -5.40
C PHE A 66 0.92 3.17 -6.54
N ARG A 67 1.54 2.79 -7.67
CA ARG A 67 1.60 3.66 -8.85
C ARG A 67 0.21 4.06 -9.32
N HIS A 68 -0.70 3.09 -9.48
CA HIS A 68 -2.06 3.35 -9.92
C HIS A 68 -2.81 4.29 -8.97
N LEU A 69 -2.71 4.03 -7.66
CA LEU A 69 -3.32 4.89 -6.64
C LEU A 69 -2.75 6.31 -6.70
N THR A 70 -1.43 6.48 -6.75
CA THR A 70 -0.81 7.81 -6.82
C THR A 70 -1.17 8.58 -8.11
N THR A 71 -1.40 7.88 -9.23
CA THR A 71 -1.78 8.55 -10.49
C THR A 71 -3.28 8.86 -10.62
N HIS A 72 -4.15 8.13 -9.91
CA HIS A 72 -5.61 8.24 -10.06
C HIS A 72 -6.32 8.85 -8.84
N LEU A 73 -5.68 8.86 -7.68
CA LEU A 73 -6.19 9.52 -6.50
C LEU A 73 -5.64 10.95 -6.45
N HIS A 74 -6.51 11.95 -6.47
CA HIS A 74 -6.17 13.36 -6.26
C HIS A 74 -5.81 13.69 -4.79
N HIS A 75 -5.63 12.65 -3.98
CA HIS A 75 -5.47 12.66 -2.55
C HIS A 75 -4.50 11.56 -2.13
N SER A 76 -3.71 11.81 -1.10
CA SER A 76 -2.62 10.90 -0.72
C SER A 76 -3.18 9.56 -0.25
N PRO A 77 -2.73 8.41 -0.80
CA PRO A 77 -3.23 7.08 -0.42
C PRO A 77 -2.81 6.61 0.99
N VAL A 78 -2.01 7.40 1.70
CA VAL A 78 -1.47 7.10 3.04
C VAL A 78 -1.55 8.31 3.98
N MET A 79 -1.58 9.53 3.45
CA MET A 79 -1.58 10.77 4.24
C MET A 79 -2.99 11.37 4.24
N PRO A 80 -3.46 11.94 5.38
CA PRO A 80 -4.73 12.67 5.41
C PRO A 80 -4.72 13.78 4.37
N ASP A 81 -5.89 14.06 3.82
CA ASP A 81 -6.03 14.97 2.71
C ASP A 81 -5.88 16.40 3.21
N ASN A 82 -5.04 17.21 2.57
CA ASN A 82 -4.99 18.64 2.89
C ASN A 82 -6.03 19.40 2.08
N THR A 83 -7.26 18.89 2.03
CA THR A 83 -8.39 19.56 1.38
C THR A 83 -8.84 20.72 2.23
N GLN A 84 -9.32 21.79 1.59
CA GLN A 84 -9.78 22.98 2.31
C GLN A 84 -10.90 22.67 3.32
N SER A 85 -11.75 21.68 3.01
CA SER A 85 -12.79 21.19 3.93
C SER A 85 -12.21 20.52 5.18
N GLU A 86 -11.15 19.71 5.05
CA GLU A 86 -10.49 19.07 6.19
C GLU A 86 -9.75 20.11 7.05
N ILE A 87 -9.06 21.07 6.42
CA ILE A 87 -8.40 22.20 7.10
C ILE A 87 -9.43 23.02 7.90
N ASP A 88 -10.55 23.40 7.28
CA ASP A 88 -11.61 24.18 7.93
C ASP A 88 -12.21 23.42 9.12
N ARG A 89 -12.40 22.10 8.99
CA ARG A 89 -12.82 21.23 10.10
C ARG A 89 -11.78 21.20 11.23
N TYR A 90 -10.49 21.06 10.93
CA TYR A 90 -9.44 21.08 11.95
C TYR A 90 -9.39 22.43 12.66
N LEU A 91 -9.44 23.54 11.93
CA LEU A 91 -9.40 24.88 12.49
C LEU A 91 -10.65 25.17 13.36
N ALA A 92 -11.82 24.69 12.97
CA ALA A 92 -13.04 24.82 13.76
C ALA A 92 -13.02 24.02 15.07
N LYS A 93 -12.18 22.97 15.18
CA LYS A 93 -12.05 22.16 16.40
C LYS A 93 -11.04 22.72 17.41
N VAL A 94 -10.05 23.48 16.93
CA VAL A 94 -8.96 24.04 17.75
C VAL A 94 -9.25 25.48 18.19
N ARG A 95 -10.21 26.15 17.55
CA ARG A 95 -10.72 27.47 17.92
C ARG A 95 -11.88 27.37 18.91
#